data_AF-A0A7C9J6N3-F1
#
_entry.id   AF-A0A7C9J6N3-F1
#
_cell.length_a   1.000
_cell.length_b   1.000
_cell.length_c   1.000
_cell.angle_alpha   90.00
_cell.angle_beta   90.00
_cell.angle_gamma   90.00
#
_symmetry.space_group_name_H-M   'P 1'
#
loop_
_entity.id
_entity.type
_entity.pdbx_description
1 polymer ?
#
loop_
_entity_poly.entity_id
_entity_poly.type
_entity_poly.pdbx_seq_one_letter_code
_entity_poly.pdbx_strand_id
1 'polypeptide(L)'
;MTTQTDLDTINASYPHIGKMLSEKWGTKDLVSYIEQLLQDTRDGSRRGFPFQVMTALVNIQSQHLQSTGAPPDHKEIKDTWARHSHL
;
A
#
# COMPACT_ATOMS: atom_id res chain seq x y z
N MET A 1 15.94 6.34 -7.66
CA MET A 1 16.69 5.94 -6.44
C MET A 1 15.83 6.28 -5.22
N THR A 2 14.66 5.63 -5.08
CA THR A 2 13.62 6.09 -4.13
C THR A 2 13.13 4.96 -3.23
N THR A 3 13.07 3.72 -3.71
CA THR A 3 12.65 2.53 -2.92
C THR A 3 13.45 2.35 -1.64
N GLN A 4 14.76 2.60 -1.66
CA GLN A 4 15.62 2.40 -0.48
C GLN A 4 15.27 3.39 0.64
N THR A 5 14.94 4.63 0.30
CA THR A 5 14.51 5.67 1.24
C THR A 5 13.09 5.42 1.74
N ASP A 6 12.19 4.95 0.87
CA ASP A 6 10.83 4.56 1.26
C ASP A 6 10.86 3.35 2.23
N LEU A 7 11.69 2.34 1.96
CA LEU A 7 11.87 1.18 2.84
C LEU A 7 12.50 1.56 4.18
N ASP A 8 13.47 2.48 4.20
CA ASP A 8 14.07 2.98 5.44
C ASP A 8 13.03 3.69 6.32
N THR A 9 12.20 4.54 5.71
CA THR A 9 11.08 5.23 6.38
C THR A 9 10.12 4.24 7.03
N ILE A 10 9.79 3.16 6.32
CA ILE A 10 8.93 2.09 6.85
C ILE A 10 9.64 1.30 7.94
N ASN A 11 10.91 0.92 7.74
CA ASN A 11 11.68 0.13 8.70
C ASN A 11 11.87 0.84 10.04
N ALA A 12 12.03 2.16 10.04
CA ALA A 12 12.20 2.96 11.25
C ALA A 12 10.98 2.87 12.19
N SER A 13 9.77 2.78 11.65
CA SER A 13 8.52 2.75 12.42
C SER A 13 7.88 1.36 12.50
N TYR A 14 8.08 0.53 11.47
CA TYR A 14 7.42 -0.75 11.24
C TYR A 14 8.39 -1.77 10.60
N PRO A 15 9.42 -2.23 11.33
CA PRO A 15 10.46 -3.11 10.81
C PRO A 15 9.93 -4.46 10.27
N HIS A 16 8.84 -4.97 10.85
CA HIS A 16 8.18 -6.18 10.37
C HIS A 16 7.52 -5.98 9.00
N ILE A 17 6.99 -4.78 8.71
CA ILE A 17 6.41 -4.45 7.40
C ILE A 17 7.54 -4.36 6.37
N GLY A 18 8.60 -3.60 6.64
CA GLY A 18 9.70 -3.44 5.69
C GLY A 18 10.44 -4.75 5.37
N LYS A 19 10.54 -5.67 6.35
CA LYS A 19 10.99 -7.05 6.10
C LYS A 19 10.08 -7.77 5.10
N MET A 20 8.77 -7.77 5.32
CA MET A 20 7.80 -8.42 4.43
C MET A 20 7.79 -7.82 3.02
N LEU A 21 7.94 -6.50 2.91
CA LEU A 21 8.04 -5.82 1.60
C LEU A 21 9.27 -6.30 0.82
N SER A 22 10.40 -6.49 1.51
CA SER A 22 11.64 -6.98 0.90
C SER A 22 11.51 -8.45 0.48
N GLU A 23 10.91 -9.29 1.32
CA GLU A 23 10.69 -10.72 1.03
C GLU A 23 9.72 -10.96 -0.13
N LYS A 24 8.71 -10.09 -0.29
CA LYS A 24 7.71 -10.19 -1.36
C LYS A 24 8.11 -9.45 -2.64
N TRP A 25 9.25 -8.76 -2.67
CA TRP A 25 9.66 -7.97 -3.82
C TRP A 25 9.82 -8.84 -5.09
N GLY A 26 9.24 -8.39 -6.20
CA GLY A 26 9.23 -9.14 -7.47
C GLY A 26 8.14 -10.21 -7.56
N THR A 27 7.31 -10.37 -6.53
CA THR A 27 6.17 -11.29 -6.54
C THR A 27 4.85 -10.53 -6.68
N LYS A 28 3.86 -11.14 -7.33
CA LYS A 28 2.51 -10.58 -7.45
C LYS A 28 1.84 -10.30 -6.09
N ASP A 29 2.26 -11.02 -5.04
CA ASP A 29 1.74 -10.88 -3.68
C ASP A 29 2.11 -9.57 -2.99
N LEU A 30 3.11 -8.83 -3.48
CA LEU A 30 3.50 -7.56 -2.86
C LEU A 30 2.38 -6.52 -2.95
N VAL A 31 1.71 -6.45 -4.09
CA VAL A 31 0.64 -5.47 -4.34
C VAL A 31 -0.54 -5.75 -3.39
N SER A 32 -0.99 -6.99 -3.32
CA SER A 32 -2.08 -7.40 -2.42
C SER A 32 -1.73 -7.18 -0.94
N TYR A 33 -0.47 -7.43 -0.55
CA TYR A 33 -0.02 -7.15 0.81
C TYR A 33 -0.10 -5.66 1.16
N ILE A 34 0.36 -4.77 0.27
CA ILE A 34 0.28 -3.32 0.48
C ILE A 34 -1.19 -2.85 0.54
N GLU A 35 -2.06 -3.37 -0.32
CA GLU A 35 -3.49 -3.04 -0.28
C GLU A 35 -4.14 -3.45 1.04
N GLN A 36 -3.81 -4.64 1.55
CA GLN A 36 -4.28 -5.10 2.86
C GLN A 36 -3.82 -4.18 3.99
N LEU A 37 -2.55 -3.74 3.97
CA LEU A 37 -2.03 -2.79 4.96
C LEU A 37 -2.80 -1.47 4.92
N LEU A 38 -3.07 -0.93 3.73
CA LEU A 38 -3.82 0.32 3.57
C LEU A 38 -5.30 0.16 3.95
N GLN A 39 -5.90 -1.02 3.71
CA GLN A 39 -7.30 -1.31 4.08
C GLN A 39 -7.48 -1.57 5.59
N ASP A 40 -6.58 -2.32 6.24
CA ASP A 40 -6.64 -2.59 7.68
C ASP A 40 -6.58 -1.29 8.52
N THR A 41 -5.96 -0.25 7.97
CA THR A 41 -5.92 1.09 8.58
C THR A 41 -7.18 1.94 8.36
N ARG A 42 -8.16 1.48 7.56
CA ARG A 42 -9.41 2.21 7.27
C ARG A 42 -10.58 1.86 8.21
N ASP A 43 -10.51 0.78 8.99
CA ASP A 43 -11.62 0.28 9.82
C ASP A 43 -11.83 1.03 11.15
N GLY A 44 -11.43 2.30 11.24
CA GLY A 44 -11.83 3.23 12.31
C GLY A 44 -11.26 3.00 13.72
N SER A 45 -10.65 1.84 14.01
CA SER A 45 -10.15 1.50 15.36
C SER A 45 -8.62 1.56 15.49
N ARG A 46 -7.89 1.47 14.38
CA ARG A 46 -6.42 1.61 14.35
C ARG A 46 -6.05 3.02 13.90
N ARG A 47 -5.23 3.73 14.68
CA ARG A 47 -4.58 4.97 14.23
C ARG A 47 -3.83 4.61 12.95
N GLY A 48 -4.32 5.04 11.79
CA GLY A 48 -3.74 4.65 10.50
C GLY A 48 -2.26 5.01 10.40
N PHE A 49 -1.63 4.66 9.29
CA PHE A 49 -0.22 4.98 9.12
C PHE A 49 0.02 6.50 9.09
N PRO A 50 1.14 6.99 9.64
CA PRO A 50 1.60 8.34 9.38
C PRO A 50 1.67 8.60 7.87
N PHE A 51 1.40 9.84 7.46
CA PHE A 51 1.36 10.22 6.04
C PHE A 51 2.61 9.76 5.27
N GLN A 52 3.80 9.93 5.86
CA GLN A 52 5.07 9.53 5.25
C GLN A 52 5.14 8.01 4.97
N VAL A 53 4.58 7.19 5.87
CA VAL A 53 4.56 5.73 5.72
C VAL A 53 3.52 5.32 4.67
N MET A 54 2.37 6.00 4.62
CA MET A 54 1.40 5.79 3.53
C MET A 54 2.00 6.12 2.16
N THR A 55 2.66 7.27 2.03
CA THR A 55 3.32 7.67 0.78
C THR A 55 4.41 6.67 0.39
N ALA A 56 5.23 6.22 1.35
CA ALA A 56 6.25 5.21 1.11
C ALA A 56 5.65 3.89 0.60
N LEU A 57 4.55 3.41 1.20
CA LEU A 57 3.86 2.20 0.75
C LEU A 57 3.34 2.31 -0.70
N VAL A 58 2.73 3.45 -1.05
CA VAL A 58 2.24 3.71 -2.42
C VAL A 58 3.39 3.83 -3.41
N ASN A 59 4.49 4.50 -3.03
CA ASN A 59 5.69 4.61 -3.86
C ASN A 59 6.31 3.23 -4.16
N ILE A 60 6.39 2.36 -3.14
CA ILE A 60 6.91 1.00 -3.28
C ILE A 60 6.03 0.18 -4.21
N GLN A 61 4.69 0.27 -4.06
CA GLN A 61 3.74 -0.40 -4.96
C GLN A 61 3.93 0.05 -6.41
N SER A 62 4.01 1.36 -6.65
CA SER A 62 4.20 1.93 -8.00
C SER A 62 5.51 1.44 -8.64
N GLN A 63 6.61 1.47 -7.89
CA GLN A 63 7.91 0.99 -8.37
C GLN A 63 7.91 -0.51 -8.67
N HIS A 64 7.23 -1.30 -7.84
CA HIS A 64 7.06 -2.73 -8.09
C HIS A 64 6.29 -3.01 -9.38
N LEU A 65 5.18 -2.30 -9.62
CA LEU A 65 4.39 -2.43 -10.85
C LEU A 65 5.22 -2.07 -12.09
N GLN A 66 6.00 -0.99 -12.03
CA GLN A 66 6.92 -0.62 -13.10
C GLN A 66 7.99 -1.69 -13.35
N SER A 67 8.51 -2.31 -12.29
CA SER A 67 9.56 -3.33 -12.39
C SER A 67 9.04 -4.69 -12.87
N THR A 68 7.78 -5.02 -12.62
CA THR A 68 7.18 -6.31 -12.97
C THR A 68 6.46 -6.31 -14.31
N GLY A 69 6.29 -5.14 -14.95
CA GLY A 69 5.59 -5.00 -16.23
C GLY A 69 4.10 -5.38 -16.17
N ALA A 70 3.56 -5.61 -14.97
CA ALA A 70 2.18 -5.97 -14.77
C ALA A 70 1.30 -4.71 -14.85
N PRO A 71 0.27 -4.67 -15.71
CA PRO A 71 -0.68 -3.59 -15.68
C PRO A 71 -1.31 -3.53 -14.28
N PRO A 72 -1.50 -2.32 -13.70
CA PRO A 72 -2.21 -2.19 -12.44
C PRO A 72 -3.55 -2.91 -12.55
N ASP A 73 -3.78 -3.90 -11.67
CA ASP A 73 -5.10 -4.47 -11.43
C ASP A 73 -5.92 -3.34 -10.80
N HIS A 74 -6.43 -2.45 -11.65
CA HIS A 74 -7.44 -1.49 -11.25
C HIS A 74 -8.68 -2.31 -10.90
N LYS A 75 -8.75 -2.83 -9.68
CA LYS A 75 -10.04 -3.00 -9.04
C LYS A 75 -10.64 -1.61 -8.96
N GLU A 76 -11.41 -1.31 -10.01
CA GLU A 76 -12.39 -0.24 -10.08
C GLU A 76 -12.93 -0.05 -8.67
N ILE A 77 -12.53 1.07 -8.04
CA ILE A 77 -13.15 1.52 -6.80
C ILE A 77 -14.56 1.87 -7.25
N LYS A 78 -15.43 0.87 -7.27
CA LYS A 78 -16.83 1.03 -7.56
C LYS A 78 -17.34 1.89 -6.42
N ASP A 79 -17.62 3.15 -6.73
CA ASP A 79 -18.17 4.16 -5.83
C ASP A 79 -19.36 3.57 -5.03
N THR A 80 -19.08 3.02 -3.86
CA THR A 80 -20.11 2.58 -2.91
C THR A 80 -20.59 3.74 -2.03
N TRP A 81 -20.49 4.98 -2.51
CA TRP A 81 -21.09 6.16 -1.88
C TRP A 81 -22.33 6.73 -2.57
N ALA A 82 -22.75 6.19 -3.73
CA ALA A 82 -23.96 6.66 -4.42
C ALA A 82 -25.26 5.95 -3.95
N ARG A 83 -25.44 5.70 -2.65
CA ARG A 83 -26.70 5.08 -2.15
C ARG A 83 -27.15 5.54 -0.76
N HIS A 84 -26.90 6.80 -0.42
CA HIS A 84 -27.68 7.47 0.62
C HIS A 84 -27.81 8.97 0.33
N SER A 85 -28.65 9.31 -0.65
CA SER A 85 -29.31 10.61 -0.69
C SER A 85 -30.77 10.32 -1.00
N HIS A 86 -31.44 9.78 0.00
CA HIS A 86 -32.89 9.81 0.08
C HIS A 86 -33.21 11.12 0.79
N LEU A 87 -33.72 12.10 0.04
CA LEU A 87 -34.72 13.09 0.46
C LEU A 87 -35.33 13.67 -0.81
#